data_AF-A0A2T5J412-F1
#
_entry.id   AF-A0A2T5J412-F1
#
_cell.length_a   1.000
_cell.length_b   1.000
_cell.length_c   1.000
_cell.angle_alpha   90.00
_cell.angle_beta   90.00
_cell.angle_gamma   90.00
#
_symmetry.space_group_name_H-M   'P 1'
#
loop_
_entity.id
_entity.type
_entity.pdbx_description
1 polymer ?
#
loop_
_entity_poly.entity_id
_entity_poly.type
_entity_poly.pdbx_seq_one_letter_code
_entity_poly.pdbx_strand_id
1 'polypeptide(L)'
;MPLLTENADLVAAEEQARLQTLADIEQLLAGVKFAQHDIDVVSFHAQQPFSYLVVRLGNTPLARQQEGDLAYFNQQLVSVTLQENTASEVLFALLDSFLHINQRWVEETFAYQGFARFSRSLDPRQIAAVSVATRPYRRDATNEHFSRGFRQANYNVDRSRVPSLGTGFLAKRNREVIQAYQGLLGHMPDGL
;
A
#
# COMPACT_ATOMS: atom_id res chain seq x y z
N MET A 1 6.31 -7.99 -20.98
CA MET A 1 7.10 -8.79 -20.03
C MET A 1 8.01 -9.89 -20.64
N PRO A 2 8.07 -10.21 -21.96
CA PRO A 2 8.89 -11.35 -22.42
C PRO A 2 10.41 -11.11 -22.30
N LEU A 3 10.89 -9.88 -22.55
CA LEU A 3 12.33 -9.59 -22.58
C LEU A 3 13.07 -9.91 -21.27
N LEU A 4 12.54 -9.49 -20.12
CA LEU A 4 13.17 -9.77 -18.82
C LEU A 4 13.08 -11.24 -18.43
N THR A 5 11.99 -11.91 -18.81
CA THR A 5 11.81 -13.34 -18.55
C THR A 5 12.75 -14.19 -19.42
N GLU A 6 12.99 -13.79 -20.67
CA GLU A 6 13.91 -14.46 -21.60
C GLU A 6 15.39 -14.17 -21.29
N ASN A 7 15.68 -13.12 -20.51
CA ASN A 7 17.04 -12.72 -20.13
C ASN A 7 17.20 -12.66 -18.61
N ALA A 8 16.47 -13.51 -17.87
CA ALA A 8 16.45 -13.48 -16.40
C ALA A 8 17.87 -13.65 -15.82
N ASP A 9 18.70 -14.45 -16.47
CA ASP A 9 20.08 -14.70 -16.06
C ASP A 9 20.96 -13.43 -16.08
N LEU A 10 20.64 -12.46 -16.94
CA LEU A 10 21.36 -11.18 -17.02
C LEU A 10 21.03 -10.21 -15.89
N VAL A 11 19.92 -10.46 -15.17
CA VAL A 11 19.41 -9.59 -14.09
C VAL A 11 19.28 -10.32 -12.75
N ALA A 12 19.59 -11.61 -12.73
CA ALA A 12 19.62 -12.40 -11.51
C ALA A 12 20.69 -11.82 -10.57
N ALA A 13 20.32 -11.60 -9.32
CA ALA A 13 21.26 -11.14 -8.32
C ALA A 13 22.29 -12.24 -8.03
N GLU A 14 23.56 -11.96 -8.32
CA GLU A 14 24.67 -12.70 -7.75
C GLU A 14 24.77 -12.43 -6.24
N GLU A 15 25.57 -13.22 -5.52
CA GLU A 15 25.86 -12.97 -4.11
C GLU A 15 26.49 -11.58 -3.94
N GLN A 16 25.77 -10.67 -3.31
CA GLN A 16 26.19 -9.28 -3.18
C GLN A 16 27.06 -9.10 -1.94
N ALA A 17 28.18 -8.39 -2.12
CA ALA A 17 29.00 -7.97 -0.99
C ALA A 17 28.17 -7.08 -0.04
N ARG A 18 28.33 -7.31 1.27
CA ARG A 18 27.72 -6.45 2.28
C ARG A 18 28.47 -5.12 2.37
N LEU A 19 27.73 -4.04 2.34
CA LEU A 19 28.19 -2.67 2.55
C LEU A 19 28.36 -2.45 4.06
N GLN A 20 29.56 -2.04 4.48
CA GLN A 20 29.91 -1.94 5.91
C GLN A 20 30.23 -0.52 6.33
N THR A 21 30.63 0.32 5.39
CA THR A 21 31.14 1.66 5.65
C THR A 21 30.35 2.72 4.89
N LEU A 22 30.47 3.97 5.34
CA LEU A 22 29.91 5.13 4.64
C LEU A 22 30.45 5.22 3.20
N ALA A 23 31.75 4.97 3.01
CA ALA A 23 32.41 5.04 1.73
C ALA A 23 31.84 4.03 0.72
N ASP A 24 31.45 2.83 1.17
CA ASP A 24 30.79 1.85 0.30
C ASP A 24 29.47 2.39 -0.26
N ILE A 25 28.69 3.09 0.58
CA ILE A 25 27.42 3.69 0.21
C ILE A 25 27.63 4.89 -0.71
N GLU A 26 28.61 5.75 -0.41
CA GLU A 26 28.97 6.89 -1.25
C GLU A 26 29.39 6.43 -2.64
N GLN A 27 30.22 5.39 -2.72
CA GLN A 27 30.66 4.80 -3.99
C GLN A 27 29.49 4.21 -4.77
N LEU A 28 28.57 3.51 -4.10
CA LEU A 28 27.36 2.97 -4.73
C LEU A 28 26.49 4.09 -5.33
N LEU A 29 26.31 5.20 -4.62
CA LEU A 29 25.39 6.27 -5.00
C LEU A 29 26.00 7.35 -5.89
N ALA A 30 27.32 7.40 -6.06
CA ALA A 30 28.01 8.42 -6.86
C ALA A 30 27.52 8.50 -8.34
N GLY A 31 27.05 7.39 -8.91
CA GLY A 31 26.50 7.33 -10.26
C GLY A 31 24.97 7.36 -10.35
N VAL A 32 24.29 7.39 -9.21
CA VAL A 32 22.83 7.26 -9.13
C VAL A 32 22.20 8.63 -8.99
N LYS A 33 21.23 8.91 -9.85
CA LYS A 33 20.41 10.12 -9.77
C LYS A 33 18.95 9.74 -9.65
N PHE A 34 18.21 10.48 -8.84
CA PHE A 34 16.76 10.37 -8.77
C PHE A 34 16.13 11.62 -9.37
N ALA A 35 15.38 11.46 -10.47
CA ALA A 35 14.76 12.59 -11.16
C ALA A 35 15.74 13.76 -11.40
N GLN A 36 16.97 13.44 -11.81
CA GLN A 36 18.10 14.39 -12.01
C GLN A 36 18.68 15.05 -10.76
N HIS A 37 18.20 14.72 -9.56
CA HIS A 37 18.83 15.13 -8.31
C HIS A 37 20.01 14.20 -8.01
N ASP A 38 21.13 14.79 -7.60
CA ASP A 38 22.21 14.07 -6.94
C ASP A 38 21.73 13.54 -5.58
N ILE A 39 22.35 12.45 -5.13
CA ILE A 39 22.04 11.81 -3.86
C ILE A 39 23.30 11.88 -2.99
N ASP A 40 23.28 12.77 -2.00
CA ASP A 40 24.39 12.95 -1.07
C ASP A 40 24.16 12.06 0.16
N VAL A 41 25.16 11.27 0.53
CA VAL A 41 25.10 10.46 1.74
C VAL A 41 25.35 11.35 2.95
N VAL A 42 24.40 11.40 3.89
CA VAL A 42 24.51 12.20 5.11
C VAL A 42 25.08 11.38 6.25
N SER A 43 24.59 10.15 6.41
CA SER A 43 25.10 9.24 7.44
C SER A 43 24.71 7.80 7.13
N PHE A 44 25.57 6.86 7.53
CA PHE A 44 25.29 5.43 7.51
C PHE A 44 25.75 4.82 8.82
N HIS A 45 24.83 4.12 9.49
CA HIS A 45 25.07 3.45 10.75
C HIS A 45 24.78 1.96 10.56
N ALA A 46 25.84 1.18 10.32
CA ALA A 46 25.73 -0.27 10.22
C ALA A 46 25.57 -0.87 11.63
N GLN A 47 24.40 -1.41 11.94
CA GLN A 47 24.12 -2.06 13.21
C GLN A 47 23.21 -3.28 13.01
N GLN A 48 23.21 -4.20 13.99
CA GLN A 48 22.25 -5.30 14.08
C GLN A 48 21.13 -4.95 15.07
N PRO A 49 19.86 -5.30 14.80
CA PRO A 49 19.39 -6.08 13.65
C PRO A 49 19.15 -5.25 12.37
N PHE A 50 19.29 -3.93 12.42
CA PHE A 50 19.05 -3.04 11.29
C PHE A 50 20.11 -1.95 11.20
N SER A 51 20.39 -1.54 9.96
CA SER A 51 21.23 -0.38 9.69
C SER A 51 20.38 0.81 9.27
N TYR A 52 20.91 2.00 9.50
CA TYR A 52 20.23 3.26 9.21
C TYR A 52 21.04 4.06 8.19
N LEU A 53 20.41 4.44 7.09
CA LEU A 53 20.98 5.28 6.05
C LEU A 53 20.17 6.57 5.95
N VAL A 54 20.85 7.70 5.97
CA VAL A 54 20.26 9.01 5.68
C VAL A 54 20.96 9.59 4.47
N VAL A 55 20.17 10.00 3.48
CA VAL A 55 20.64 10.70 2.29
C VAL A 55 19.93 12.05 2.17
N ARG A 56 20.52 12.95 1.40
CA ARG A 56 19.93 14.21 1.00
C ARG A 56 19.88 14.27 -0.52
N LEU A 57 18.74 14.67 -1.06
CA LEU A 57 18.65 14.99 -2.48
C LEU A 57 19.22 16.39 -2.73
N GLY A 58 20.01 16.53 -3.79
CA GLY A 58 20.54 17.81 -4.25
C GLY A 58 19.44 18.74 -4.78
N ASN A 59 19.83 19.68 -5.62
CA ASN A 59 18.87 20.47 -6.40
C ASN A 59 18.84 19.94 -7.84
N THR A 60 17.70 20.05 -8.49
CA THR A 60 17.63 19.87 -9.95
C THR A 60 18.53 20.87 -10.69
N PRO A 61 19.02 20.53 -11.90
CA PRO A 61 19.73 21.48 -12.75
C PRO A 61 18.89 22.74 -13.03
N LEU A 62 19.54 23.90 -13.17
CA LEU A 62 18.88 25.20 -13.38
C LEU A 62 17.84 25.19 -14.51
N ALA A 63 18.11 24.45 -15.60
CA ALA A 63 17.19 24.33 -16.73
C ALA A 63 15.82 23.73 -16.34
N ARG A 64 15.78 22.82 -15.36
CA ARG A 64 14.55 22.18 -14.87
C ARG A 64 13.88 22.92 -13.72
N GLN A 65 14.64 23.69 -12.96
CA GLN A 65 14.07 24.54 -11.91
C GLN A 65 13.05 25.55 -12.46
N GLN A 66 13.25 26.00 -13.71
CA GLN A 66 12.31 26.91 -14.38
C GLN A 66 10.96 26.26 -14.73
N GLU A 67 10.95 24.94 -14.94
CA GLU A 67 9.72 24.17 -15.19
C GLU A 67 8.95 23.86 -13.90
N GLY A 68 9.62 23.95 -12.74
CA GLY A 68 9.04 23.63 -11.44
C GLY A 68 8.76 22.14 -11.21
N ASP A 69 9.22 21.29 -12.13
CA ASP A 69 8.97 19.84 -12.07
C ASP A 69 9.69 19.22 -10.88
N LEU A 70 8.96 18.45 -10.07
CA LEU A 70 9.47 17.71 -8.91
C LEU A 70 10.25 18.55 -7.87
N ALA A 71 10.02 19.87 -7.82
CA ALA A 71 10.76 20.78 -6.94
C ALA A 71 10.62 20.45 -5.44
N TYR A 72 9.58 19.70 -5.05
CA TYR A 72 9.37 19.22 -3.69
C TYR A 72 10.39 18.17 -3.23
N PHE A 73 11.21 17.62 -4.13
CA PHE A 73 12.35 16.76 -3.80
C PHE A 73 13.65 17.53 -3.51
N ASN A 74 13.75 18.80 -3.89
CA ASN A 74 14.97 19.59 -3.67
C ASN A 74 15.31 19.62 -2.17
N GLN A 75 16.56 19.30 -1.83
CA GLN A 75 17.08 19.30 -0.45
C GLN A 75 16.37 18.34 0.52
N GLN A 76 15.52 17.43 0.03
CA GLN A 76 14.82 16.48 0.88
C GLN A 76 15.79 15.56 1.60
N LEU A 77 15.58 15.41 2.91
CA LEU A 77 16.25 14.42 3.72
C LEU A 77 15.42 13.14 3.72
N VAL A 78 16.06 12.02 3.39
CA VAL A 78 15.42 10.72 3.31
C VAL A 78 16.18 9.75 4.20
N SER A 79 15.46 9.13 5.12
CA SER A 79 15.98 8.11 6.03
C SER A 79 15.40 6.75 5.68
N VAL A 80 16.25 5.74 5.56
CA VAL A 80 15.86 4.36 5.28
C VAL A 80 16.49 3.40 6.27
N THR A 81 15.76 2.33 6.57
CA THR A 81 16.21 1.22 7.42
C THR A 81 16.52 0.03 6.53
N LEU A 82 17.67 -0.61 6.76
CA LEU A 82 18.19 -1.73 5.97
C LEU A 82 18.37 -2.97 6.87
N GLN A 83 18.10 -4.16 6.34
CA GLN A 83 18.22 -5.46 7.01
C GLN A 83 19.51 -6.20 6.61
N GLU A 84 19.89 -6.17 5.33
CA GLU A 84 20.97 -6.98 4.76
C GLU A 84 22.18 -6.16 4.26
N ASN A 85 22.07 -4.83 4.19
CA ASN A 85 23.11 -3.90 3.74
C ASN A 85 23.72 -4.29 2.39
N THR A 86 22.88 -4.70 1.45
CA THR A 86 23.31 -5.01 0.09
C THR A 86 23.04 -3.83 -0.85
N ALA A 87 23.71 -3.79 -2.00
CA ALA A 87 23.48 -2.74 -2.99
C ALA A 87 22.02 -2.73 -3.47
N SER A 88 21.45 -3.90 -3.75
CA SER A 88 20.04 -4.01 -4.12
C SER A 88 19.12 -3.45 -3.05
N GLU A 89 19.32 -3.82 -1.79
CA GLU A 89 18.45 -3.35 -0.71
C GLU A 89 18.54 -1.83 -0.53
N VAL A 90 19.74 -1.24 -0.59
CA VAL A 90 19.90 0.22 -0.53
C VAL A 90 19.12 0.90 -1.66
N LEU A 91 19.27 0.43 -2.89
CA LEU A 91 18.61 1.03 -4.06
C LEU A 91 17.10 0.89 -4.00
N PHE A 92 16.57 -0.28 -3.63
CA PHE A 92 15.13 -0.48 -3.50
C PHE A 92 14.54 0.28 -2.31
N ALA A 93 15.21 0.32 -1.15
CA ALA A 93 14.73 1.06 0.01
C ALA A 93 14.68 2.57 -0.25
N LEU A 94 15.66 3.12 -0.97
CA LEU A 94 15.65 4.50 -1.42
C LEU A 94 14.52 4.76 -2.42
N LEU A 95 14.35 3.88 -3.42
CA LEU A 95 13.27 3.99 -4.39
C LEU A 95 11.89 4.00 -3.71
N ASP A 96 11.65 3.07 -2.79
CA ASP A 96 10.40 3.00 -2.02
C ASP A 96 10.16 4.29 -1.23
N SER A 97 11.21 4.85 -0.65
CA SER A 97 11.13 6.10 0.11
C SER A 97 10.83 7.31 -0.79
N PHE A 98 11.41 7.38 -1.99
CA PHE A 98 11.10 8.43 -2.95
C PHE A 98 9.67 8.30 -3.50
N LEU A 99 9.21 7.08 -3.79
CA LEU A 99 7.82 6.81 -4.15
C LEU A 99 6.86 7.24 -3.03
N HIS A 100 7.23 7.00 -1.77
CA HIS A 100 6.45 7.44 -0.63
C HIS A 100 6.34 8.96 -0.56
N ILE A 101 7.44 9.69 -0.74
CA ILE A 101 7.45 11.17 -0.77
C ILE A 101 6.56 11.68 -1.91
N ASN A 102 6.64 11.07 -3.09
CA ASN A 102 5.78 11.41 -4.23
C ASN A 102 4.30 11.21 -3.88
N GLN A 103 3.96 10.07 -3.29
CA GLN A 103 2.59 9.79 -2.86
C GLN A 103 2.10 10.81 -1.83
N ARG A 104 2.92 11.19 -0.84
CA ARG A 104 2.56 12.23 0.15
C ARG A 104 2.30 13.57 -0.54
N TRP A 105 3.15 13.96 -1.48
CA TRP A 105 2.96 15.21 -2.20
C TRP A 105 1.63 15.21 -2.97
N VAL A 106 1.28 14.11 -3.66
CA VAL A 106 -0.01 13.98 -4.35
C VAL A 106 -1.18 14.05 -3.38
N GLU A 107 -1.11 13.38 -2.23
CA GLU A 107 -2.18 13.40 -1.23
C GLU A 107 -2.48 14.80 -0.69
N GLU A 108 -1.44 15.63 -0.53
CA GLU A 108 -1.55 17.00 0.00
C GLU A 108 -1.92 18.04 -1.07
N THR A 109 -1.55 17.81 -2.34
CA THR A 109 -1.77 18.79 -3.42
C THR A 109 -2.96 18.48 -4.32
N PHE A 110 -3.36 17.20 -4.44
CA PHE A 110 -4.51 16.81 -5.23
C PHE A 110 -5.81 17.14 -4.48
N ALA A 111 -6.43 18.25 -4.87
CA ALA A 111 -7.67 18.74 -4.27
C ALA A 111 -8.85 18.69 -5.25
N TYR A 112 -10.02 18.29 -4.75
CA TYR A 112 -11.29 18.44 -5.45
C TYR A 112 -12.10 19.52 -4.76
N GLN A 113 -12.51 20.56 -5.51
CA GLN A 113 -13.22 21.73 -4.97
C GLN A 113 -12.49 22.36 -3.77
N GLY A 114 -11.17 22.43 -3.83
CA GLY A 114 -10.33 22.96 -2.73
C GLY A 114 -10.16 22.03 -1.52
N PHE A 115 -10.71 20.81 -1.56
CA PHE A 115 -10.59 19.83 -0.49
C PHE A 115 -9.61 18.70 -0.85
N ALA A 116 -8.50 18.60 -0.12
CA ALA A 116 -7.52 17.53 -0.23
C ALA A 116 -7.95 16.31 0.59
N ARG A 117 -8.83 15.49 0.01
CA ARG A 117 -9.48 14.36 0.72
C ARG A 117 -8.54 13.31 1.31
N PHE A 118 -7.29 13.26 0.82
CA PHE A 118 -6.27 12.31 1.24
C PHE A 118 -5.21 12.94 2.15
N SER A 119 -5.31 14.24 2.42
CA SER A 119 -4.36 14.94 3.27
C SER A 119 -4.28 14.26 4.64
N ARG A 120 -3.06 14.09 5.13
CA ARG A 120 -2.78 13.58 6.48
C ARG A 120 -3.03 14.61 7.57
N SER A 121 -3.34 15.86 7.21
CA SER A 121 -3.84 16.85 8.16
C SER A 121 -5.28 16.55 8.61
N LEU A 122 -6.01 15.70 7.88
CA LEU A 122 -7.35 15.27 8.25
C LEU A 122 -7.30 14.24 9.37
N ASP A 123 -8.11 14.42 10.40
CA ASP A 123 -8.23 13.46 11.50
C ASP A 123 -9.03 12.22 11.05
N PRO A 124 -8.42 11.02 11.02
CA PRO A 124 -9.13 9.79 10.62
C PRO A 124 -10.37 9.51 11.48
N ARG A 125 -10.39 9.95 12.75
CA ARG A 125 -11.54 9.80 13.65
C ARG A 125 -12.72 10.66 13.20
N GLN A 126 -12.45 11.86 12.69
CA GLN A 126 -13.49 12.75 12.18
C GLN A 126 -14.03 12.26 10.84
N ILE A 127 -13.16 11.71 9.97
CA ILE A 127 -13.59 11.03 8.76
C ILE A 127 -14.53 9.86 9.11
N ALA A 128 -14.17 9.05 10.10
CA ALA A 128 -15.01 7.96 10.58
C ALA A 128 -16.36 8.47 11.14
N ALA A 129 -16.35 9.54 11.93
CA ALA A 129 -17.55 10.15 12.48
C ALA A 129 -18.49 10.67 11.37
N VAL A 130 -17.96 11.37 10.37
CA VAL A 130 -18.73 11.82 9.19
C VAL A 130 -19.25 10.62 8.39
N SER A 131 -18.44 9.58 8.21
CA SER A 131 -18.88 8.34 7.56
C SER A 131 -20.06 7.70 8.29
N VAL A 132 -20.05 7.67 9.63
CA VAL A 132 -21.17 7.15 10.43
C VAL A 132 -22.38 8.07 10.38
N ALA A 133 -22.20 9.39 10.46
CA ALA A 133 -23.28 10.36 10.46
C ALA A 133 -24.00 10.46 9.11
N THR A 134 -23.26 10.32 8.00
CA THR A 134 -23.80 10.41 6.64
C THR A 134 -24.36 9.07 6.13
N ARG A 135 -24.16 7.96 6.86
CA ARG A 135 -24.78 6.69 6.52
C ARG A 135 -26.31 6.86 6.55
N PRO A 136 -27.00 6.65 5.42
CA PRO A 136 -28.45 6.80 5.33
C PRO A 136 -29.20 5.89 6.31
N TYR A 137 -28.59 4.79 6.74
CA TYR A 137 -29.14 3.88 7.74
C TYR A 137 -29.77 4.55 8.95
N ARG A 138 -29.13 5.55 9.58
CA ARG A 138 -29.68 6.13 10.81
C ARG A 138 -30.91 7.02 10.53
N ARG A 139 -30.89 7.74 9.40
CA ARG A 139 -31.99 8.60 8.95
C ARG A 139 -33.16 7.77 8.40
N ASP A 140 -32.86 6.71 7.66
CA ASP A 140 -33.87 5.92 6.96
C ASP A 140 -34.36 4.73 7.81
N ALA A 141 -33.64 4.36 8.89
CA ALA A 141 -34.10 3.39 9.89
C ALA A 141 -35.33 3.84 10.67
N THR A 142 -35.56 5.16 10.81
CA THR A 142 -36.79 5.69 11.40
C THR A 142 -37.98 5.61 10.45
N ASN A 143 -37.73 5.41 9.15
CA ASN A 143 -38.77 5.13 8.17
C ASN A 143 -39.02 3.61 8.12
N GLU A 144 -40.10 3.16 8.77
CA GLU A 144 -40.45 1.74 8.86
C GLU A 144 -40.71 1.08 7.50
N HIS A 145 -41.17 1.83 6.49
CA HIS A 145 -41.42 1.31 5.15
C HIS A 145 -40.11 1.05 4.41
N PHE A 146 -39.19 2.02 4.43
CA PHE A 146 -37.84 1.83 3.89
C PHE A 146 -37.12 0.70 4.61
N SER A 147 -37.15 0.68 5.94
CA SER A 147 -36.49 -0.35 6.76
C SER A 147 -37.00 -1.76 6.47
N ARG A 148 -38.31 -1.92 6.26
CA ARG A 148 -38.89 -3.20 5.85
C ARG A 148 -38.44 -3.60 4.44
N GLY A 149 -38.55 -2.70 3.46
CA GLY A 149 -38.13 -2.97 2.09
C GLY A 149 -36.64 -3.29 1.97
N PHE A 150 -35.80 -2.55 2.69
CA PHE A 150 -34.36 -2.73 2.73
C PHE A 150 -33.97 -4.07 3.38
N ARG A 151 -34.57 -4.43 4.54
CA ARG A 151 -34.36 -5.75 5.16
C ARG A 151 -34.79 -6.88 4.24
N GLN A 152 -35.93 -6.73 3.56
CA GLN A 152 -36.43 -7.71 2.61
C GLN A 152 -35.49 -7.85 1.40
N ALA A 153 -34.96 -6.74 0.88
CA ALA A 153 -34.01 -6.76 -0.23
C ALA A 153 -32.71 -7.47 0.16
N ASN A 154 -32.15 -7.15 1.33
CA ASN A 154 -30.95 -7.83 1.82
C ASN A 154 -31.20 -9.33 2.05
N TYR A 155 -32.32 -9.69 2.69
CA TYR A 155 -32.71 -11.09 2.87
C TYR A 155 -32.81 -11.83 1.52
N ASN A 156 -33.44 -11.22 0.51
CA ASN A 156 -33.56 -11.81 -0.81
C ASN A 156 -32.20 -11.98 -1.51
N VAL A 157 -31.30 -11.00 -1.38
CA VAL A 157 -29.94 -11.07 -1.91
C VAL A 157 -29.15 -12.19 -1.23
N ASP A 158 -29.17 -12.25 0.10
CA ASP A 158 -28.47 -13.29 0.86
C ASP A 158 -29.04 -14.67 0.53
N ARG A 159 -30.37 -14.81 0.44
CA ARG A 159 -31.03 -16.04 -0.02
C ARG A 159 -30.61 -16.44 -1.43
N SER A 160 -30.43 -15.49 -2.35
CA SER A 160 -30.03 -15.78 -3.73
C SER A 160 -28.57 -16.23 -3.87
N ARG A 161 -27.75 -16.01 -2.84
CA ARG A 161 -26.32 -16.36 -2.81
C ARG A 161 -26.05 -17.66 -2.08
N VAL A 162 -27.10 -18.32 -1.59
CA VAL A 162 -27.00 -19.63 -0.94
C VAL A 162 -26.48 -20.65 -1.95
N PRO A 163 -25.34 -21.30 -1.68
CA PRO A 163 -24.81 -22.32 -2.58
C PRO A 163 -25.65 -23.59 -2.48
N SER A 164 -25.75 -24.35 -3.58
CA SER A 164 -26.32 -25.71 -3.56
C SER A 164 -25.19 -26.72 -3.37
N LEU A 165 -25.35 -27.65 -2.42
CA LEU A 165 -24.34 -28.69 -2.15
C LEU A 165 -24.29 -29.75 -3.25
N GLY A 166 -25.30 -29.82 -4.12
CA GLY A 166 -25.40 -30.82 -5.17
C GLY A 166 -25.49 -32.26 -4.63
N THR A 167 -25.04 -33.22 -5.42
CA THR A 167 -25.06 -34.66 -5.09
C THR A 167 -23.67 -35.29 -5.19
N GLY A 168 -23.49 -36.47 -4.59
CA GLY A 168 -22.24 -37.24 -4.64
C GLY A 168 -21.41 -37.20 -3.35
N PHE A 169 -20.21 -37.76 -3.41
CA PHE A 169 -19.36 -38.02 -2.24
C PHE A 169 -18.96 -36.72 -1.51
N LEU A 170 -18.56 -35.68 -2.25
CA LEU A 170 -18.18 -34.40 -1.68
C LEU A 170 -19.36 -33.67 -1.05
N ALA A 171 -20.55 -33.74 -1.65
CA ALA A 171 -21.77 -33.18 -1.09
C ALA A 171 -22.12 -33.84 0.26
N LYS A 172 -21.98 -35.17 0.36
CA LYS A 172 -22.20 -35.92 1.60
C LYS A 172 -21.21 -35.50 2.70
N ARG A 173 -19.92 -35.43 2.36
CA ARG A 173 -18.86 -35.00 3.30
C ARG A 173 -19.08 -33.57 3.79
N ASN A 174 -19.44 -32.65 2.90
CA ASN A 174 -19.71 -31.26 3.28
C ASN A 174 -20.95 -31.15 4.19
N ARG A 175 -22.00 -31.95 3.95
CA ARG A 175 -23.18 -32.00 4.82
C ARG A 175 -22.83 -32.47 6.24
N GLU A 176 -22.04 -33.53 6.36
CA GLU A 176 -21.57 -34.04 7.65
C GLU A 176 -20.75 -33.00 8.42
N VAL A 177 -19.87 -32.27 7.72
CA VAL A 177 -19.08 -31.18 8.34
C VAL A 177 -19.98 -30.05 8.82
N ILE A 178 -20.93 -29.61 8.01
CA ILE A 178 -21.80 -28.47 8.37
C ILE A 178 -22.74 -28.84 9.53
N GLN A 179 -23.31 -30.05 9.52
CA GLN A 179 -24.19 -30.54 10.58
C GLN A 179 -23.48 -30.75 11.93
N ALA A 180 -22.15 -30.90 11.93
CA ALA A 180 -21.37 -31.02 13.15
C ALA A 180 -21.22 -29.70 13.93
N TYR A 181 -21.47 -28.54 13.29
CA TYR A 181 -21.42 -27.24 13.95
C TYR A 181 -22.79 -26.84 14.51
N GLN A 182 -22.86 -26.59 15.82
CA GLN A 182 -24.06 -26.06 16.46
C GLN A 182 -24.09 -24.53 16.39
N GLY A 183 -25.29 -23.97 16.23
CA GLY A 183 -25.51 -22.51 16.27
C GLY A 183 -25.21 -21.78 14.97
N LEU A 184 -25.21 -22.47 13.83
CA LEU A 184 -25.10 -21.80 12.53
C LEU A 184 -26.33 -20.89 12.31
N LEU A 185 -26.08 -19.64 11.93
CA LEU A 185 -27.09 -18.62 11.66
C LEU A 185 -27.13 -18.28 10.17
N GLY A 186 -28.22 -17.66 9.72
CA GLY A 186 -28.41 -17.23 8.32
C GLY A 186 -28.98 -18.33 7.43
N HIS A 187 -28.81 -18.17 6.12
CA HIS A 187 -29.32 -19.13 5.13
C HIS A 187 -28.35 -20.30 4.93
N MET A 188 -28.83 -21.52 5.17
CA MET A 188 -28.05 -22.74 4.93
C MET A 188 -28.02 -23.09 3.45
N PRO A 189 -26.91 -23.68 2.96
CA PRO A 189 -26.83 -24.25 1.62
C PRO A 189 -28.03 -25.13 1.26
N ASP A 190 -28.50 -25.06 0.03
CA ASP A 190 -29.57 -25.93 -0.45
C ASP A 190 -29.06 -27.38 -0.51
N GLY A 191 -29.88 -28.32 -0.03
CA GLY A 191 -29.55 -29.73 0.04
C GLY A 191 -28.76 -30.14 1.29
N LEU A 192 -28.78 -29.34 2.37
CA LEU A 192 -28.31 -29.74 3.70
C LEU A 192 -29.25 -30.72 4.42
#